data_AF-A0AB39XQV6-F1
#
_entry.id   AF-A0AB39XQV6-F1
#
_cell.length_a   1.000
_cell.length_b   1.000
_cell.length_c   1.000
_cell.angle_alpha   90.00
_cell.angle_beta   90.00
_cell.angle_gamma   90.00
#
_symmetry.space_group_name_H-M   'P 1'
#
loop_
_entity.id
_entity.type
_entity.pdbx_description
1 polymer ?
#
loop_
_entity_poly.entity_id
_entity_poly.type
_entity_poly.pdbx_seq_one_letter_code
_entity_poly.pdbx_strand_id
1 'polypeptide(L)'
;MMNETEKALRPGIESMPGLIAFYVGAAEATSSLSNVSLWTDLDAAKQLDRFQPMLDSGKPFVAMGGTFERPIMNYTTLWQLQPVSKS
;
A
#
# COMPACT_ATOMS: atom_id res chain seq x y z
N MET A 1 5.94 -3.96 -14.95
CA MET A 1 7.26 -4.34 -14.42
C MET A 1 7.12 -4.33 -12.90
N MET A 2 7.41 -5.44 -12.22
CA MET A 2 7.31 -5.51 -10.75
C MET A 2 8.38 -4.60 -10.16
N ASN A 3 7.97 -3.48 -9.57
CA ASN A 3 8.88 -2.48 -9.03
C ASN A 3 9.72 -3.13 -7.90
N GLU A 4 11.03 -2.92 -7.85
CA GLU A 4 11.90 -3.39 -6.75
C GLU A 4 11.36 -3.00 -5.36
N THR A 5 10.64 -1.88 -5.30
CA THR A 5 9.90 -1.44 -4.12
C THR A 5 8.83 -2.46 -3.69
N GLU A 6 8.05 -2.99 -4.62
CA GLU A 6 7.04 -4.01 -4.29
C GLU A 6 7.68 -5.28 -3.74
N LYS A 7 8.79 -5.73 -4.33
CA LYS A 7 9.51 -6.93 -3.87
C LYS A 7 10.01 -6.78 -2.43
N ALA A 8 10.46 -5.58 -2.06
CA ALA A 8 10.91 -5.30 -0.70
C ALA A 8 9.75 -5.20 0.31
N LEU A 9 8.57 -4.78 -0.13
CA LEU A 9 7.40 -4.56 0.74
C LEU A 9 6.56 -5.81 0.93
N ARG A 10 6.27 -6.53 -0.16
CA ARG A 10 5.25 -7.58 -0.21
C ARG A 10 5.43 -8.67 0.85
N PRO A 11 6.61 -9.27 1.05
CA PRO A 11 6.77 -10.34 2.05
C PRO A 11 6.46 -9.87 3.47
N GLY A 12 6.87 -8.64 3.83
CA GLY A 12 6.60 -8.08 5.15
C GLY A 12 5.13 -7.76 5.34
N ILE A 13 4.48 -7.14 4.35
CA ILE A 13 3.05 -6.79 4.41
C ILE A 13 2.19 -8.05 4.48
N GLU A 14 2.46 -9.07 3.64
CA GLU A 14 1.71 -10.33 3.62
C GLU A 14 1.87 -11.15 4.91
N SER A 15 2.89 -10.88 5.71
CA SER A 15 3.07 -11.51 7.02
C SER A 15 2.30 -10.82 8.15
N MET A 16 1.74 -9.62 7.92
CA MET A 16 1.08 -8.84 8.97
C MET A 16 -0.32 -9.41 9.30
N PRO A 17 -0.63 -9.63 10.59
CA PRO A 17 -1.97 -10.03 11.00
C PRO A 17 -3.03 -9.03 10.54
N GLY A 18 -4.15 -9.56 10.04
CA GLY A 18 -5.28 -8.75 9.60
C GLY A 18 -5.21 -8.23 8.16
N LEU A 19 -4.16 -8.54 7.39
CA LEU A 19 -4.15 -8.24 5.95
C LEU A 19 -5.19 -9.10 5.21
N ILE A 20 -6.00 -8.45 4.38
CA ILE A 20 -6.97 -9.10 3.48
C ILE A 20 -6.41 -9.15 2.06
N ALA A 21 -5.86 -8.03 1.57
CA ALA A 21 -5.33 -7.94 0.22
C ALA A 21 -4.29 -6.81 0.10
N PHE A 22 -3.33 -6.96 -0.82
CA PHE A 22 -2.33 -5.95 -1.14
C PHE A 22 -2.15 -5.80 -2.66
N TYR A 23 -2.37 -4.58 -3.15
CA TYR A 23 -2.31 -4.21 -4.55
C TYR A 23 -1.28 -3.10 -4.75
N VAL A 24 -0.59 -3.15 -5.88
CA VAL A 24 0.36 -2.12 -6.32
C VAL A 24 -0.05 -1.68 -7.71
N GLY A 25 -0.13 -0.38 -7.93
CA GLY A 25 -0.48 0.23 -9.20
C GLY A 25 0.53 1.32 -9.58
N ALA A 26 0.73 1.47 -10.89
CA ALA A 26 1.43 2.62 -11.46
C ALA A 26 0.44 3.36 -12.36
N ALA A 27 0.37 4.68 -12.21
CA ALA A 27 -0.40 5.54 -13.10
C ALA A 27 0.57 6.32 -13.98
N GLU A 28 0.60 5.99 -15.27
CA GLU A 28 1.50 6.61 -16.25
C GLU A 28 1.18 8.10 -16.45
N ALA A 29 -0.11 8.45 -16.52
CA ALA A 29 -0.57 9.83 -16.73
C ALA A 29 -0.06 10.82 -15.67
N THR A 30 0.17 10.35 -14.45
CA THR A 30 0.66 11.15 -13.32
C THR A 30 2.08 10.75 -12.90
N SER A 31 2.69 9.78 -13.57
CA SER A 31 3.96 9.15 -13.17
C SER A 31 4.00 8.79 -11.67
N SER A 32 2.87 8.29 -11.14
CA SER A 32 2.71 7.98 -9.72
C SER A 32 2.65 6.48 -9.46
N LEU A 33 3.08 6.08 -8.27
CA LEU A 33 2.98 4.72 -7.76
C LEU A 33 2.07 4.71 -6.54
N SER A 34 1.13 3.78 -6.50
CA SER A 34 0.16 3.66 -5.42
C SER A 34 0.17 2.24 -4.86
N ASN A 35 0.26 2.17 -3.54
CA ASN A 35 0.11 0.94 -2.78
C ASN A 35 -1.26 0.99 -2.11
N VAL A 36 -2.11 -0.01 -2.35
CA VAL A 36 -3.44 -0.12 -1.75
C VAL A 36 -3.51 -1.43 -0.99
N SER A 37 -3.85 -1.37 0.28
CA SER A 37 -4.01 -2.55 1.13
C SER A 37 -5.36 -2.53 1.82
N LEU A 38 -5.91 -3.72 2.04
CA LEU A 38 -7.17 -3.93 2.74
C LEU A 38 -6.89 -4.72 4.01
N TRP A 39 -7.52 -4.29 5.10
CA TRP A 39 -7.26 -4.79 6.44
C TRP A 39 -8.59 -5.09 7.15
N THR A 40 -8.54 -6.00 8.14
CA THR A 40 -9.70 -6.34 8.97
C THR A 40 -10.24 -5.15 9.75
N ASP A 41 -9.36 -4.27 10.18
CA ASP A 41 -9.66 -3.08 10.98
C ASP A 41 -8.53 -2.04 10.88
N LEU A 42 -8.78 -0.87 11.47
CA LEU A 42 -7.84 0.24 11.42
C LEU A 42 -6.55 -0.01 12.21
N ASP A 43 -6.62 -0.77 13.30
CA ASP A 43 -5.46 -1.02 14.15
C ASP A 43 -4.51 -2.03 13.49
N ALA A 44 -5.05 -3.02 12.77
CA ALA A 44 -4.27 -3.87 11.87
C ALA A 44 -3.56 -3.06 10.78
N ALA A 45 -4.26 -2.09 10.15
CA ALA A 45 -3.68 -1.24 9.11
C ALA A 45 -2.53 -0.34 9.61
N LYS A 46 -2.63 0.18 10.84
CA LYS A 46 -1.59 1.02 11.47
C LYS A 46 -0.25 0.32 11.70
N GLN A 47 -0.15 -1.00 11.53
CA GLN A 47 1.14 -1.69 11.50
C GLN A 47 2.09 -1.10 10.45
N LEU A 48 1.54 -0.58 9.34
CA LEU A 48 2.31 0.09 8.29
C LEU A 48 3.03 1.35 8.76
N ASP A 49 2.52 2.04 9.79
CA ASP A 49 3.16 3.25 10.33
C ASP A 49 4.53 2.97 10.97
N ARG A 50 4.77 1.70 11.33
CA ARG A 50 6.01 1.23 11.97
C ARG A 50 6.82 0.31 11.05
N PHE A 51 6.33 0.04 9.84
CA PHE A 51 6.97 -0.87 8.91
C PHE A 51 8.07 -0.14 8.14
N GLN A 52 9.32 -0.27 8.60
CA GLN A 52 10.46 0.47 8.08
C GLN A 52 10.63 0.38 6.55
N PRO A 53 10.47 -0.78 5.89
CA PRO A 53 10.52 -0.84 4.43
C PRO A 53 9.50 0.07 3.73
N MET A 54 8.29 0.24 4.28
CA MET A 54 7.29 1.17 3.73
C MET A 54 7.68 2.63 3.99
N LEU A 55 8.24 2.93 5.16
CA LEU A 55 8.76 4.26 5.45
C LEU A 55 9.94 4.61 4.52
N ASP A 56 10.77 3.64 4.18
CA ASP A 56 11.93 3.82 3.33
C ASP A 56 11.60 3.81 1.83
N SER A 57 10.46 3.21 1.44
CA SER A 57 10.05 3.09 0.04
C SER A 57 9.97 4.41 -0.72
N GLY A 58 9.71 5.53 -0.02
CA GLY A 58 9.66 6.86 -0.62
C GLY A 58 11.03 7.50 -0.86
N LYS A 59 12.10 7.06 -0.19
CA LYS A 59 13.42 7.71 -0.24
C LYS A 59 14.01 7.78 -1.66
N PRO A 60 13.98 6.72 -2.48
CA PRO A 60 14.50 6.77 -3.85
C PRO A 60 13.72 7.77 -4.72
N PHE A 61 12.40 7.83 -4.57
CA PHE A 61 11.56 8.75 -5.34
C PHE A 61 11.81 10.20 -4.96
N VAL A 62 11.95 10.49 -3.67
CA VAL A 62 12.30 11.84 -3.18
C VAL A 62 13.67 12.27 -3.69
N ALA A 63 14.65 11.36 -3.74
CA ALA A 63 15.97 11.67 -4.30
C ALA A 63 15.92 12.02 -5.81
N MET A 64 14.89 11.57 -6.52
CA MET A 64 14.64 11.89 -7.93
C MET A 64 13.68 13.10 -8.12
N GLY A 65 13.35 13.82 -7.05
CA GLY A 65 12.45 14.97 -7.08
C GLY A 65 10.96 14.63 -7.00
N GLY A 66 10.60 13.36 -6.77
CA GLY A 66 9.23 12.94 -6.52
C GLY A 66 8.74 13.32 -5.13
N THR A 67 7.42 13.40 -4.96
CA THR A 67 6.78 13.62 -3.66
C THR A 67 6.26 12.31 -3.10
N PHE A 68 6.34 12.14 -1.78
CA PHE A 68 5.77 11.01 -1.08
C PHE A 68 4.70 11.50 -0.09
N GLU A 69 3.47 11.03 -0.24
CA GLU A 69 2.37 11.42 0.64
C GLU A 69 2.56 10.82 2.05
N ARG A 70 2.46 11.68 3.06
CA ARG A 70 2.58 11.30 4.48
C ARG A 70 1.44 11.95 5.29
N PRO A 71 0.95 11.30 6.36
CA PRO A 71 1.29 9.92 6.79
C PRO A 71 0.77 8.86 5.80
N ILE A 72 1.07 7.58 6.04
CA ILE A 72 0.39 6.51 5.31
C ILE A 72 -1.10 6.61 5.67
N MET A 73 -1.93 6.94 4.69
CA MET A 73 -3.33 7.24 4.94
C MET A 73 -4.10 5.96 5.17
N ASN A 74 -4.52 5.73 6.41
CA ASN A 74 -5.37 4.61 6.80
C ASN A 74 -6.77 5.14 7.13
N TYR A 75 -7.81 4.59 6.49
CA TYR A 75 -9.19 5.04 6.66
C TYR A 75 -10.09 3.88 7.08
N THR A 76 -10.96 4.12 8.06
CA THR A 76 -12.09 3.22 8.31
C THR A 76 -13.10 3.36 7.18
N THR A 77 -13.53 2.23 6.62
CA THR A 77 -14.48 2.20 5.52
C THR A 77 -15.84 1.72 6.00
N LEU A 78 -16.91 2.37 5.55
CA LEU A 78 -18.29 1.91 5.77
C LEU A 78 -18.78 0.96 4.67
N TRP A 79 -17.99 0.80 3.62
CA TRP A 79 -18.28 -0.09 2.50
C TRP A 79 -17.62 -1.45 2.71
N GLN A 80 -18.16 -2.47 2.05
CA GLN A 80 -17.62 -3.83 2.03
C GLN A 80 -17.29 -4.23 0.59
N LEU A 81 -16.21 -5.00 0.39
CA LEU A 81 -15.99 -5.67 -0.88
C LEU A 81 -17.04 -6.77 -1.06
N GLN A 82 -17.85 -6.66 -2.11
CA GLN A 82 -18.76 -7.71 -2.52
C GLN A 82 -18.35 -8.26 -3.88
N PRO A 83 -18.37 -9.60 -4.07
CA PRO A 83 -18.18 -10.18 -5.39
C PRO A 83 -19.25 -9.67 -6.35
N VAL A 84 -18.86 -9.26 -7.55
CA VAL A 84 -19.84 -9.00 -8.62
C VAL A 84 -20.32 -10.35 -9.15
N SER A 85 -21.61 -10.63 -9.03
CA SER A 85 -22.23 -11.77 -9.71
C SER A 85 -22.08 -11.59 -11.21
N LYS A 86 -21.24 -12.40 -11.86
CA LYS A 86 -21.18 -12.47 -13.32
C LYS A 86 -22.30 -13.41 -13.77
N SER A 87 -23.28 -12.86 -14.49
CA SER A 87 -24.31 -13.61 -15.24
C SER A 87 -23.72 -14.24 -16.49
#